data_AF-A0A4U0SV97-F1
#
_entry.id   AF-A0A4U0SV97-F1
#
_cell.length_a   1.000
_cell.length_b   1.000
_cell.length_c   1.000
_cell.angle_alpha   90.00
_cell.angle_beta   90.00
_cell.angle_gamma   90.00
#
_symmetry.space_group_name_H-M   'P 1'
#
loop_
_entity.id
_entity.type
_entity.pdbx_description
1 polymer ?
#
loop_
_entity_poly.entity_id
_entity_poly.type
_entity_poly.pdbx_seq_one_letter_code
_entity_poly.pdbx_strand_id
1 'polypeptide(L)'
;MPGPLTFGRPRRIRRGATLTLVFGAVLATGAAAGGWGDSPTGGRKPQRSSARIAAGSVADTDEIAEAIHDGKVGSQAAEALVSRSGDRWSAFYTAQEYEGFQQSLDGRYVGVGLWVRRLDDGRIEVSRVQGGSPAARGHLAVGDWLRSIDGTKVIGRPVTEVVSRLRGTNDAGTAVRLGLQRAGRTWEANLRRALLPTEAVTVQHLAGHITSVKIAAFTKGVGRQVRAAVHDSNDSSGGVLLDLRGNSGGLVTEAVSVASTFLNGGLVATYDVHGKQQALYADDGGDTETPLVVLVDAGTMSAAELLSGALQDRGRAVVVGSRTFGKGSVQMPSALPDGSVAELTVGHYRLPAGRSVDGRGIAPDLAVSGGENAEAEAREVLSGLGTPP
;
A
#
# COMPACT_ATOMS: atom_id res chain seq x y z
N MET A 1 35.51 24.11 -21.31
CA MET A 1 36.04 22.74 -21.07
C MET A 1 35.60 22.29 -19.68
N PRO A 2 34.60 21.40 -19.56
CA PRO A 2 34.21 20.85 -18.27
C PRO A 2 34.93 19.52 -18.03
N GLY A 3 35.66 19.42 -16.91
CA GLY A 3 36.30 18.19 -16.44
C GLY A 3 35.31 17.24 -15.75
N PRO A 4 35.70 15.97 -15.51
CA PRO A 4 34.77 14.88 -15.20
C PRO A 4 34.37 14.86 -13.72
N LEU A 5 33.06 14.70 -13.47
CA LEU A 5 32.49 14.44 -12.15
C LEU A 5 32.67 12.97 -11.79
N THR A 6 33.59 12.70 -10.85
CA THR A 6 33.75 11.38 -10.22
C THR A 6 32.67 11.20 -9.16
N PHE A 7 31.69 10.33 -9.42
CA PHE A 7 30.73 9.87 -8.42
C PHE A 7 31.42 8.92 -7.42
N GLY A 8 31.59 9.38 -6.18
CA GLY A 8 32.02 8.53 -5.06
C GLY A 8 30.92 7.54 -4.65
N ARG A 9 31.26 6.26 -4.57
CA ARG A 9 30.42 5.20 -4.00
C ARG A 9 29.97 5.56 -2.57
N PRO A 10 28.70 5.42 -2.19
CA PRO A 10 28.30 5.59 -0.81
C PRO A 10 28.79 4.40 0.03
N ARG A 11 29.45 4.75 1.13
CA ARG A 11 29.93 3.85 2.18
C ARG A 11 28.75 3.12 2.84
N ARG A 12 28.95 1.83 3.12
CA ARG A 12 28.04 0.96 3.89
C ARG A 12 27.72 1.61 5.25
N ILE A 13 26.48 2.01 5.46
CA ILE A 13 25.96 2.40 6.77
C ILE A 13 25.49 1.13 7.49
N ARG A 14 25.98 0.94 8.71
CA ARG A 14 25.60 -0.13 9.64
C ARG A 14 24.19 0.13 10.19
N ARG A 15 23.38 -0.93 10.20
CA ARG A 15 22.22 -1.24 11.08
C ARG A 15 21.60 -0.04 11.83
N GLY A 16 20.49 0.45 11.29
CA GLY A 16 19.42 1.13 12.00
C GLY A 16 18.11 0.71 11.35
N ALA A 17 17.17 0.16 12.11
CA ALA A 17 15.88 -0.32 11.63
C ALA A 17 15.13 0.82 10.92
N THR A 18 15.25 0.85 9.60
CA THR A 18 14.42 1.70 8.75
C THR A 18 13.23 0.83 8.41
N LEU A 19 12.11 1.08 9.11
CA LEU A 19 10.83 0.44 8.85
C LEU A 19 10.41 0.82 7.42
N THR A 20 10.87 0.06 6.44
CA THR A 20 10.38 0.17 5.07
C THR A 20 9.06 -0.55 5.10
N LEU A 21 7.96 0.19 5.24
CA LEU A 21 6.61 -0.38 5.13
C LEU A 21 6.46 -0.88 3.69
N VAL A 22 6.82 -2.14 3.45
CA VAL A 22 6.52 -2.83 2.21
C VAL A 22 5.04 -3.18 2.27
N PHE A 23 4.20 -2.32 1.69
CA PHE A 23 2.82 -2.74 1.39
C PHE A 23 2.89 -3.74 0.22
N GLY A 24 2.75 -5.02 0.55
CA GLY A 24 2.55 -6.10 -0.39
C GLY A 24 1.22 -5.96 -1.13
N ALA A 25 1.18 -6.35 -2.41
CA ALA A 25 -0.09 -6.78 -2.98
C ALA A 25 -0.37 -8.17 -2.40
N VAL A 26 -1.22 -8.23 -1.38
CA VAL A 26 -1.57 -9.51 -0.76
C VAL A 26 -2.70 -10.14 -1.56
N LEU A 27 -2.42 -11.30 -2.14
CA LEU A 27 -3.46 -12.21 -2.59
C LEU A 27 -4.00 -12.93 -1.35
N ALA A 28 -5.18 -12.51 -0.88
CA ALA A 28 -5.93 -13.27 0.10
C ALA A 28 -6.55 -14.50 -0.58
N THR A 29 -5.84 -15.63 -0.60
CA THR A 29 -6.44 -16.90 -1.00
C THR A 29 -7.40 -17.37 0.09
N GLY A 30 -8.70 -17.38 -0.19
CA GLY A 30 -9.70 -18.02 0.67
C GLY A 30 -9.46 -19.53 0.69
N ALA A 31 -8.94 -20.04 1.80
CA ALA A 31 -8.78 -21.48 2.01
C ALA A 31 -10.15 -22.10 2.33
N ALA A 32 -10.84 -22.60 1.30
CA ALA A 32 -11.98 -23.50 1.46
C ALA A 32 -12.07 -24.45 0.25
N ALA A 33 -11.22 -25.48 0.25
CA ALA A 33 -11.52 -26.83 -0.26
C ALA A 33 -10.22 -27.63 -0.27
N GLY A 34 -10.12 -28.61 0.64
CA GLY A 34 -9.13 -29.67 0.54
C GLY A 34 -9.41 -30.53 -0.70
N GLY A 35 -8.35 -30.97 -1.35
CA GLY A 35 -8.45 -31.94 -2.45
C GLY A 35 -7.20 -31.97 -3.32
N TRP A 36 -6.08 -32.49 -2.80
CA TRP A 36 -5.00 -32.99 -3.66
C TRP A 36 -4.92 -34.50 -3.54
N GLY A 37 -5.33 -35.15 -4.64
CA GLY A 37 -4.98 -36.53 -4.93
C GLY A 37 -3.56 -36.59 -5.49
N ASP A 38 -2.78 -37.50 -4.91
CA ASP A 38 -1.45 -37.88 -5.33
C ASP A 38 -1.44 -38.51 -6.73
N SER A 39 -0.36 -38.29 -7.48
CA SER A 39 0.20 -39.30 -8.39
C SER A 39 1.65 -38.97 -8.75
N PRO A 40 2.59 -39.93 -8.64
CA PRO A 40 4.01 -39.69 -8.84
C PRO A 40 4.44 -40.04 -10.27
N THR A 41 5.36 -39.27 -10.86
CA THR A 41 6.33 -39.81 -11.83
C THR A 41 7.65 -39.07 -11.71
N GLY A 42 8.75 -39.84 -11.63
CA GLY A 42 10.10 -39.34 -11.44
C GLY A 42 10.82 -38.96 -12.73
N GLY A 43 11.91 -38.20 -12.59
CA GLY A 43 12.82 -37.93 -13.70
C GLY A 43 13.88 -36.85 -13.46
N ARG A 44 15.00 -37.25 -12.83
CA ARG A 44 16.41 -36.83 -13.10
C ARG A 44 16.82 -35.33 -12.97
N LYS A 45 17.66 -35.05 -11.96
CA LYS A 45 18.39 -33.78 -11.73
C LYS A 45 19.53 -33.55 -12.75
N PRO A 46 19.82 -32.29 -13.15
CA PRO A 46 21.15 -31.89 -13.59
C PRO A 46 21.86 -30.98 -12.58
N GLN A 47 23.19 -31.05 -12.62
CA GLN A 47 24.17 -30.41 -11.73
C GLN A 47 24.17 -28.88 -11.77
N ARG A 48 24.40 -28.28 -10.60
CA ARG A 48 24.72 -26.87 -10.37
C ARG A 48 26.01 -26.48 -11.10
N SER A 49 25.95 -25.41 -11.90
CA SER A 49 27.12 -24.61 -12.26
C SER A 49 26.96 -23.20 -11.69
N SER A 50 28.04 -22.71 -11.10
CA SER A 50 28.16 -21.42 -10.42
C SER A 50 28.01 -20.25 -11.40
N ALA A 51 27.01 -19.39 -11.20
CA ALA A 51 26.94 -18.09 -11.86
C ALA A 51 26.42 -17.00 -10.90
N ARG A 52 27.25 -15.95 -10.80
CA ARG A 52 27.05 -14.58 -10.30
C ARG A 52 25.68 -14.22 -9.71
N ILE A 53 25.73 -13.66 -8.50
CA ILE A 53 24.63 -13.01 -7.76
C ILE A 53 23.84 -12.07 -8.69
N ALA A 54 22.73 -12.58 -9.22
CA ALA A 54 21.61 -11.79 -9.72
C ALA A 54 20.71 -11.44 -8.53
N ALA A 55 19.91 -10.38 -8.67
CA ALA A 55 18.81 -10.13 -7.74
C ALA A 55 17.97 -11.41 -7.58
N GLY A 56 17.56 -11.73 -6.35
CA GLY A 56 16.91 -12.99 -6.00
C GLY A 56 15.83 -13.37 -6.98
N SER A 57 15.93 -14.57 -7.54
CA SER A 57 14.96 -15.08 -8.49
C SER A 57 13.74 -15.64 -7.77
N VAL A 58 12.59 -15.72 -8.45
CA VAL A 58 11.39 -16.40 -7.92
C VAL A 58 11.68 -17.86 -7.53
N ALA A 59 12.62 -18.51 -8.24
CA ALA A 59 13.05 -19.86 -7.88
C ALA A 59 13.75 -19.91 -6.51
N ASP A 60 14.49 -18.87 -6.12
CA ASP A 60 15.14 -18.81 -4.80
C ASP A 60 14.09 -18.62 -3.70
N THR A 61 12.99 -17.92 -3.96
CA THR A 61 11.88 -17.74 -3.00
C THR A 61 11.00 -18.98 -2.90
N ASP A 62 10.81 -19.74 -3.97
CA ASP A 62 10.07 -21.01 -3.96
C ASP A 62 10.80 -22.06 -3.10
N GLU A 63 12.13 -22.17 -3.24
CA GLU A 63 12.95 -23.04 -2.38
C GLU A 63 12.83 -22.66 -0.89
N ILE A 64 12.75 -21.36 -0.58
CA ILE A 64 12.53 -20.87 0.80
C ILE A 64 11.13 -21.25 1.29
N ALA A 65 10.09 -21.05 0.47
CA ALA A 65 8.72 -21.38 0.81
C ALA A 65 8.54 -22.88 1.09
N GLU A 66 9.09 -23.75 0.23
CA GLU A 66 9.07 -25.21 0.43
C GLU A 66 9.80 -25.62 1.72
N ALA A 67 10.97 -25.03 1.98
CA ALA A 67 11.74 -25.36 3.18
C ALA A 67 11.03 -24.93 4.48
N ILE A 68 10.27 -23.83 4.43
CA ILE A 68 9.37 -23.40 5.52
C ILE A 68 8.20 -24.37 5.67
N HIS A 69 7.52 -24.71 4.56
CA HIS A 69 6.38 -25.62 4.55
C HIS A 69 6.72 -27.00 5.12
N ASP A 70 7.87 -27.54 4.74
CA ASP A 70 8.38 -28.83 5.22
C ASP A 70 8.86 -28.81 6.69
N GLY A 71 8.78 -27.65 7.37
CA GLY A 71 9.25 -27.47 8.74
C GLY A 71 10.77 -27.58 8.90
N LYS A 72 11.53 -27.53 7.80
CA LYS A 72 13.00 -27.67 7.79
C LYS A 72 13.72 -26.41 8.26
N VAL A 73 13.01 -25.28 8.33
CA VAL A 73 13.56 -23.95 8.61
C VAL A 73 12.76 -23.27 9.71
N GLY A 74 13.41 -22.98 10.83
CA GLY A 74 12.84 -22.13 11.89
C GLY A 74 12.96 -20.63 11.58
N SER A 75 12.28 -19.79 12.36
CA SER A 75 12.16 -18.33 12.11
C SER A 75 13.48 -17.59 11.90
N GLN A 76 14.50 -17.82 12.75
CA GLN A 76 15.81 -17.19 12.57
C GLN A 76 16.48 -17.55 11.24
N ALA A 77 16.31 -18.80 10.79
CA ALA A 77 16.86 -19.24 9.53
C ALA A 77 16.04 -18.69 8.34
N ALA A 78 14.71 -18.62 8.47
CA ALA A 78 13.84 -18.02 7.46
C ALA A 78 14.13 -16.53 7.28
N GLU A 79 14.24 -15.76 8.38
CA GLU A 79 14.65 -14.34 8.34
C GLU A 79 15.98 -14.16 7.62
N ALA A 80 16.97 -15.02 7.93
CA ALA A 80 18.29 -14.96 7.30
C ALA A 80 18.27 -15.38 5.81
N LEU A 81 17.38 -16.28 5.41
CA LEU A 81 17.19 -16.66 4.01
C LEU A 81 16.52 -15.54 3.22
N VAL A 82 15.40 -15.00 3.72
CA VAL A 82 14.71 -13.85 3.13
C VAL A 82 15.65 -12.66 2.97
N SER A 83 16.39 -12.31 4.03
CA SER A 83 17.34 -11.19 4.00
C SER A 83 18.48 -11.37 2.99
N ARG A 84 18.79 -12.61 2.61
CA ARG A 84 19.87 -12.95 1.68
C ARG A 84 19.39 -13.30 0.27
N SER A 85 18.07 -13.45 0.06
CA SER A 85 17.50 -13.79 -1.25
C SER A 85 17.92 -12.75 -2.29
N GLY A 86 18.05 -11.48 -1.91
CA GLY A 86 18.32 -10.39 -2.83
C GLY A 86 17.09 -9.96 -3.62
N ASP A 87 15.91 -10.53 -3.31
CA ASP A 87 14.64 -9.98 -3.72
C ASP A 87 14.31 -8.78 -2.83
N ARG A 88 14.10 -7.62 -3.46
CA ARG A 88 13.80 -6.35 -2.79
C ARG A 88 12.38 -6.29 -2.20
N TRP A 89 11.52 -7.24 -2.56
CA TRP A 89 10.12 -7.29 -2.13
C TRP A 89 9.85 -8.28 -1.02
N SER A 90 10.64 -9.34 -0.93
CA SER A 90 10.48 -10.33 0.13
C SER A 90 10.77 -9.72 1.51
N ALA A 91 9.94 -10.06 2.48
CA ALA A 91 10.00 -9.54 3.83
C ALA A 91 9.77 -10.66 4.85
N PHE A 92 10.34 -10.51 6.04
CA PHE A 92 10.07 -11.38 7.17
C PHE A 92 9.40 -10.55 8.26
N TYR A 93 8.33 -11.10 8.82
CA TYR A 93 7.57 -10.49 9.91
C TYR A 93 7.57 -11.44 11.10
N THR A 94 7.83 -10.91 12.29
CA THR A 94 7.44 -11.58 13.52
C THR A 94 5.91 -11.71 13.60
N ALA A 95 5.40 -12.58 14.47
CA ALA A 95 3.95 -12.75 14.65
C ALA A 95 3.24 -11.42 14.96
N GLN A 96 3.83 -10.58 15.82
CA GLN A 96 3.29 -9.28 16.20
C GLN A 96 3.33 -8.26 15.04
N GLU A 97 4.41 -8.24 14.26
CA GLU A 97 4.51 -7.38 13.08
C GLU A 97 3.49 -7.77 12.01
N TYR A 98 3.32 -9.08 11.79
CA TYR A 98 2.34 -9.59 10.83
C TYR A 98 0.90 -9.31 11.28
N GLU A 99 0.60 -9.42 12.58
CA GLU A 99 -0.71 -9.02 13.10
C GLU A 99 -0.98 -7.53 12.85
N GLY A 100 0.00 -6.65 13.11
CA GLY A 100 -0.11 -5.22 12.80
C GLY A 100 -0.31 -4.95 11.30
N PHE A 101 0.38 -5.71 10.44
CA PHE A 101 0.19 -5.64 9.00
C PHE A 101 -1.23 -6.07 8.58
N GLN A 102 -1.74 -7.18 9.11
CA GLN A 102 -3.12 -7.64 8.87
C GLN A 102 -4.15 -6.61 9.33
N GLN A 103 -3.96 -6.00 10.51
CA GLN A 103 -4.83 -4.93 10.98
C GLN A 103 -4.85 -3.74 10.00
N SER A 104 -3.70 -3.39 9.42
CA SER A 104 -3.62 -2.31 8.42
C SER A 104 -4.40 -2.63 7.14
N LEU A 105 -4.36 -3.88 6.66
CA LEU A 105 -5.17 -4.34 5.54
C LEU A 105 -6.66 -4.36 5.87
N ASP A 106 -7.00 -4.61 7.13
CA ASP A 106 -8.35 -4.47 7.67
C ASP A 106 -8.81 -3.02 7.84
N GLY A 107 -8.00 -2.04 7.46
CA GLY A 107 -8.32 -0.62 7.58
C GLY A 107 -8.28 -0.14 9.03
N ARG A 108 -7.41 -0.75 9.85
CA ARG A 108 -7.28 -0.47 11.28
C ARG A 108 -5.82 -0.31 11.67
N TYR A 109 -5.58 0.43 12.75
CA TYR A 109 -4.24 0.57 13.32
C TYR A 109 -4.33 0.76 14.83
N VAL A 110 -3.30 0.34 15.56
CA VAL A 110 -3.20 0.65 16.98
C VAL A 110 -2.53 2.00 17.21
N GLY A 111 -3.16 2.85 18.01
CA GLY A 111 -2.60 4.14 18.37
C GLY A 111 -3.52 4.95 19.28
N VAL A 112 -3.26 6.26 19.34
CA VAL A 112 -4.04 7.21 20.15
C VAL A 112 -4.93 8.13 19.34
N GLY A 113 -4.85 8.10 18.00
CA GLY A 113 -5.68 8.93 17.11
C GLY A 113 -5.15 10.34 16.91
N LEU A 114 -3.82 10.47 16.75
CA LEU A 114 -3.15 11.74 16.51
C LEU A 114 -2.38 11.69 15.18
N TRP A 115 -2.46 12.79 14.43
CA TRP A 115 -1.47 13.12 13.43
C TRP A 115 -0.59 14.22 14.00
N VAL A 116 0.70 14.11 13.73
CA VAL A 116 1.70 15.07 14.18
C VAL A 116 2.54 15.52 13.00
N ARG A 117 3.00 16.76 13.04
CA ARG A 117 3.98 17.31 12.12
C ARG A 117 5.14 17.91 12.89
N ARG A 118 6.30 17.93 12.26
CA ARG A 118 7.46 18.65 12.79
C ARG A 118 7.45 20.07 12.22
N LEU A 119 7.57 21.06 13.09
CA LEU A 119 7.77 22.47 12.70
C LEU A 119 9.25 22.73 12.40
N ASP A 120 9.55 23.84 11.74
CA ASP A 120 10.92 24.21 11.34
C ASP A 120 11.87 24.35 12.53
N ASP A 121 11.36 24.82 13.67
CA ASP A 121 12.09 24.92 14.94
C ASP A 121 12.25 23.57 15.68
N GLY A 122 11.79 22.48 15.06
CA GLY A 122 11.91 21.12 15.57
C GLY A 122 10.84 20.71 16.58
N ARG A 123 9.89 21.57 16.93
CA ARG A 123 8.73 21.17 17.75
C ARG A 123 7.84 20.18 17.01
N ILE A 124 7.18 19.32 17.78
CA ILE A 124 6.18 18.39 17.27
C ILE A 124 4.81 18.97 17.60
N GLU A 125 4.02 19.28 16.59
CA GLU A 125 2.67 19.81 16.73
C GLU A 125 1.65 18.76 16.30
N VAL A 126 0.55 18.65 17.05
CA VAL A 126 -0.64 17.89 16.66
C VAL A 126 -1.32 18.60 15.49
N SER A 127 -1.37 17.95 14.33
CA SER A 127 -1.99 18.48 13.12
C SER A 127 -3.43 18.01 12.91
N ARG A 128 -3.81 16.84 13.46
CA ARG A 128 -5.18 16.32 13.43
C ARG A 128 -5.43 15.43 14.65
N VAL A 129 -6.67 15.42 15.13
CA VAL A 129 -7.14 14.51 16.17
C VAL A 129 -8.34 13.73 15.62
N GLN A 130 -8.29 12.40 15.72
CA GLN A 130 -9.37 11.54 15.25
C GLN A 130 -10.54 11.59 16.24
N GLY A 131 -11.76 11.84 15.77
CA GLY A 131 -12.97 11.76 16.60
C GLY A 131 -13.14 10.38 17.24
N GLY A 132 -13.63 10.34 18.48
CA GLY A 132 -13.82 9.09 19.25
C GLY A 132 -12.54 8.40 19.73
N SER A 133 -11.36 8.90 19.36
CA SER A 133 -10.08 8.31 19.74
C SER A 133 -9.71 8.52 21.22
N PRO A 134 -8.73 7.78 21.75
CA PRO A 134 -8.12 8.07 23.05
C PRO A 134 -7.66 9.52 23.20
N ALA A 135 -7.03 10.11 22.17
CA ALA A 135 -6.59 11.49 22.20
C ALA A 135 -7.74 12.49 22.26
N ALA A 136 -8.82 12.26 21.51
CA ALA A 136 -10.02 13.10 21.58
C ALA A 136 -10.66 13.05 22.98
N ARG A 137 -10.78 11.86 23.57
CA ARG A 137 -11.26 11.69 24.96
C ARG A 137 -10.32 12.30 26.00
N GLY A 138 -9.03 12.39 25.69
CA GLY A 138 -8.03 13.10 26.48
C GLY A 138 -8.02 14.61 26.29
N HIS A 139 -8.94 15.17 25.50
CA HIS A 139 -9.05 16.60 25.17
C HIS A 139 -7.82 17.20 24.47
N LEU A 140 -7.04 16.36 23.79
CA LEU A 140 -6.00 16.83 22.88
C LEU A 140 -6.66 17.51 21.68
N ALA A 141 -6.02 18.56 21.16
CA ALA A 141 -6.51 19.32 20.03
C ALA A 141 -5.39 19.66 19.05
N VAL A 142 -5.79 20.06 17.84
CA VAL A 142 -4.88 20.62 16.83
C VAL A 142 -4.16 21.83 17.42
N GLY A 143 -2.87 21.95 17.15
CA GLY A 143 -2.00 23.00 17.69
C GLY A 143 -1.33 22.64 19.02
N ASP A 144 -1.70 21.53 19.67
CA ASP A 144 -0.97 21.03 20.84
C ASP A 144 0.46 20.67 20.49
N TRP A 145 1.41 21.07 21.33
CA TRP A 145 2.79 20.62 21.18
C TRP A 145 3.02 19.37 22.00
N LEU A 146 3.45 18.31 21.31
CA LEU A 146 3.91 17.10 21.95
C LEU A 146 5.37 17.30 22.39
N ARG A 147 5.57 17.41 23.70
CA ARG A 147 6.89 17.61 24.30
C ARG A 147 7.61 16.31 24.63
N SER A 148 6.87 15.31 25.12
CA SER A 148 7.43 14.02 25.50
C SER A 148 6.44 12.87 25.31
N ILE A 149 6.98 11.67 25.11
CA ILE A 149 6.27 10.40 25.13
C ILE A 149 6.98 9.48 26.13
N ASP A 150 6.26 8.99 27.13
CA ASP A 150 6.77 8.13 28.20
C ASP A 150 8.04 8.71 28.87
N GLY A 151 8.01 10.03 29.12
CA GLY A 151 9.14 10.77 29.71
C GLY A 151 10.27 11.13 28.72
N THR A 152 10.28 10.56 27.52
CA THR A 152 11.30 10.86 26.50
C THR A 152 10.91 12.13 25.74
N LYS A 153 11.76 13.17 25.76
CA LYS A 153 11.56 14.39 24.96
C LYS A 153 11.57 14.08 23.46
N VAL A 154 10.65 14.69 22.71
CA VAL A 154 10.50 14.45 21.26
C VAL A 154 10.87 15.62 20.37
N ILE A 155 11.23 16.78 20.95
CA ILE A 155 11.72 17.93 20.17
C ILE A 155 12.98 17.56 19.37
N GLY A 156 13.03 17.97 18.11
CA GLY A 156 14.13 17.68 17.20
C GLY A 156 14.20 16.24 16.69
N ARG A 157 13.36 15.32 17.18
CA ARG A 157 13.32 13.94 16.69
C ARG A 157 12.66 13.85 15.31
N PRO A 158 13.05 12.87 14.48
CA PRO A 158 12.33 12.55 13.26
C PRO A 158 10.86 12.21 13.57
N VAL A 159 9.94 12.72 12.77
CA VAL A 159 8.49 12.48 12.97
C VAL A 159 8.14 11.00 12.95
N THR A 160 8.87 10.20 12.16
CA THR A 160 8.71 8.74 12.10
C THR A 160 8.98 8.06 13.44
N GLU A 161 10.01 8.51 14.17
CA GLU A 161 10.31 8.00 15.51
C GLU A 161 9.18 8.36 16.49
N VAL A 162 8.66 9.59 16.41
CA VAL A 162 7.55 10.05 17.25
C VAL A 162 6.30 9.21 17.01
N VAL A 163 5.94 8.99 15.75
CA VAL A 163 4.79 8.15 15.37
C VAL A 163 4.96 6.71 15.87
N SER A 164 6.15 6.13 15.71
CA SER A 164 6.45 4.79 16.23
C SER A 164 6.23 4.69 17.75
N ARG A 165 6.70 5.69 18.52
CA ARG A 165 6.46 5.74 19.97
C ARG A 165 4.98 5.90 20.34
N LEU A 166 4.23 6.71 19.58
CA LEU A 166 2.78 6.85 19.78
C LEU A 166 2.04 5.53 19.52
N ARG A 167 2.50 4.71 18.57
CA ARG A 167 1.96 3.37 18.30
C ARG A 167 2.43 2.29 19.28
N GLY A 168 3.60 2.46 19.88
CA GLY A 168 4.16 1.51 20.84
C GLY A 168 4.47 0.16 20.17
N THR A 169 4.17 -0.94 20.87
CA THR A 169 4.32 -2.31 20.38
C THR A 169 3.18 -2.77 19.47
N ASN A 170 2.30 -1.86 19.03
CA ASN A 170 1.04 -2.17 18.32
C ASN A 170 0.03 -3.01 19.15
N ASP A 171 0.19 -3.09 20.47
CA ASP A 171 -0.79 -3.74 21.35
C ASP A 171 -1.84 -2.74 21.85
N ALA A 172 -3.11 -3.01 21.53
CA ALA A 172 -4.22 -2.22 22.05
C ALA A 172 -4.31 -2.35 23.58
N GLY A 173 -4.78 -1.29 24.24
CA GLY A 173 -4.92 -1.22 25.71
C GLY A 173 -3.67 -0.79 26.46
N THR A 174 -2.48 -0.85 25.83
CA THR A 174 -1.22 -0.36 26.43
C THR A 174 -1.29 1.14 26.73
N ALA A 175 -0.68 1.55 27.84
CA ALA A 175 -0.65 2.95 28.25
C ALA A 175 0.42 3.74 27.48
N VAL A 176 0.19 5.03 27.31
CA VAL A 176 1.18 6.00 26.85
C VAL A 176 0.99 7.32 27.59
N ARG A 177 2.08 7.87 28.12
CA ARG A 177 2.09 9.16 28.81
C ARG A 177 2.61 10.25 27.88
N LEU A 178 1.77 11.22 27.57
CA LEU A 178 2.12 12.34 26.69
C LEU A 178 2.34 13.60 27.51
N GLY A 179 3.50 14.24 27.38
CA GLY A 179 3.73 15.60 27.86
C GLY A 179 3.33 16.60 26.80
N LEU A 180 2.41 17.51 27.12
CA LEU A 180 1.76 18.41 26.17
C LEU A 180 1.92 19.88 26.57
N GLN A 181 1.80 20.76 25.59
CA GLN A 181 1.78 22.21 25.79
C GLN A 181 0.81 22.91 24.84
N ARG A 182 0.04 23.88 25.35
CA ARG A 182 -0.86 24.76 24.59
C ARG A 182 -0.88 26.13 25.25
N ALA A 183 -0.62 27.18 24.48
CA ALA A 183 -0.64 28.58 24.95
C ALA A 183 0.13 28.78 26.28
N GLY A 184 1.33 28.21 26.39
CA GLY A 184 2.18 28.32 27.59
C GLY A 184 1.84 27.36 28.73
N ARG A 185 0.62 26.81 28.78
CA ARG A 185 0.23 25.79 29.78
C ARG A 185 0.79 24.43 29.40
N THR A 186 1.33 23.71 30.38
CA THR A 186 1.86 22.35 30.22
C THR A 186 1.08 21.36 31.07
N TRP A 187 0.83 20.17 30.55
CA TRP A 187 0.18 19.08 31.30
C TRP A 187 0.63 17.72 30.79
N GLU A 188 0.30 16.67 31.53
CA GLU A 188 0.45 15.29 31.08
C GLU A 188 -0.91 14.65 30.82
N ALA A 189 -0.98 13.83 29.77
CA ALA A 189 -2.14 13.00 29.47
C ALA A 189 -1.73 11.53 29.47
N ASN A 190 -2.40 10.72 30.27
CA ASN A 190 -2.25 9.26 30.24
C ASN A 190 -3.35 8.68 29.36
N LEU A 191 -2.96 8.20 28.18
CA LEU A 191 -3.88 7.61 27.22
C LEU A 191 -3.67 6.10 27.16
N ARG A 192 -4.71 5.37 26.74
CA ARG A 192 -4.59 3.96 26.36
C ARG A 192 -4.69 3.86 24.85
N ARG A 193 -3.75 3.14 24.23
CA ARG A 193 -3.82 2.85 22.80
C ARG A 193 -5.08 2.05 22.50
N ALA A 194 -5.70 2.31 21.36
CA ALA A 194 -6.87 1.61 20.90
C ALA A 194 -6.68 1.21 19.43
N LEU A 195 -7.42 0.20 18.99
CA LEU A 195 -7.58 -0.10 17.59
C LEU A 195 -8.50 0.96 16.97
N LEU A 196 -8.00 1.69 15.98
CA LEU A 196 -8.65 2.83 15.36
C LEU A 196 -8.81 2.58 13.85
N PRO A 197 -9.92 3.02 13.24
CA PRO A 197 -10.11 2.89 11.81
C PRO A 197 -9.21 3.88 11.05
N THR A 198 -8.73 3.47 9.88
CA THR A 198 -8.12 4.36 8.90
C THR A 198 -9.19 4.97 7.99
N GLU A 199 -8.93 6.18 7.49
CA GLU A 199 -9.73 6.80 6.45
C GLU A 199 -9.16 6.39 5.08
N ALA A 200 -9.64 5.26 4.55
CA ALA A 200 -9.11 4.70 3.30
C ALA A 200 -9.72 5.34 2.04
N VAL A 201 -10.97 5.79 2.13
CA VAL A 201 -11.68 6.48 1.05
C VAL A 201 -12.15 7.84 1.54
N THR A 202 -11.85 8.90 0.79
CA THR A 202 -12.39 10.25 1.00
C THR A 202 -13.13 10.68 -0.26
N VAL A 203 -14.35 11.16 -0.10
CA VAL A 203 -15.21 11.63 -1.20
C VAL A 203 -15.39 13.14 -1.10
N GLN A 204 -15.26 13.84 -2.22
CA GLN A 204 -15.50 15.27 -2.33
C GLN A 204 -16.28 15.57 -3.60
N HIS A 205 -17.28 16.45 -3.50
CA HIS A 205 -17.97 16.97 -4.68
C HIS A 205 -17.31 18.28 -5.10
N LEU A 206 -16.74 18.29 -6.29
CA LEU A 206 -16.05 19.44 -6.86
C LEU A 206 -17.00 20.21 -7.79
N ALA A 207 -16.64 21.46 -8.10
CA ALA A 207 -17.39 22.26 -9.07
C ALA A 207 -17.44 21.56 -10.44
N GLY A 208 -18.60 21.67 -11.10
CA GLY A 208 -18.88 21.01 -12.38
C GLY A 208 -19.52 19.62 -12.24
N HIS A 209 -20.15 19.31 -11.10
CA HIS A 209 -20.78 18.00 -10.83
C HIS A 209 -19.80 16.83 -10.88
N ILE A 210 -18.56 17.05 -10.46
CA ILE A 210 -17.51 16.04 -10.44
C ILE A 210 -17.47 15.40 -9.05
N THR A 211 -17.54 14.08 -8.99
CA THR A 211 -17.27 13.33 -7.76
C THR A 211 -15.81 12.90 -7.72
N SER A 212 -15.04 13.50 -6.80
CA SER A 212 -13.67 13.10 -6.51
C SER A 212 -13.65 12.02 -5.44
N VAL A 213 -13.10 10.86 -5.77
CA VAL A 213 -12.94 9.71 -4.88
C VAL A 213 -11.45 9.46 -4.71
N LYS A 214 -10.92 9.79 -3.54
CA LYS A 214 -9.53 9.49 -3.18
C LYS A 214 -9.44 8.15 -2.46
N ILE A 215 -8.60 7.26 -2.96
CA ILE A 215 -8.28 5.99 -2.29
C ILE A 215 -6.85 6.08 -1.77
N ALA A 216 -6.69 6.14 -0.45
CA ALA A 216 -5.37 6.21 0.19
C ALA A 216 -4.67 4.84 0.25
N ALA A 217 -5.43 3.75 0.39
CA ALA A 217 -4.94 2.38 0.39
C ALA A 217 -6.10 1.41 0.10
N PHE A 218 -5.80 0.24 -0.45
CA PHE A 218 -6.79 -0.83 -0.71
C PHE A 218 -6.98 -1.70 0.54
N THR A 219 -7.67 -1.18 1.53
CA THR A 219 -8.04 -1.93 2.74
C THR A 219 -9.41 -2.59 2.58
N LYS A 220 -9.73 -3.53 3.47
CA LYS A 220 -10.99 -4.27 3.45
C LYS A 220 -12.21 -3.34 3.39
N GLY A 221 -13.08 -3.59 2.43
CA GLY A 221 -14.32 -2.84 2.21
C GLY A 221 -14.19 -1.55 1.40
N VAL A 222 -13.00 -1.21 0.88
CA VAL A 222 -12.81 -0.07 -0.03
C VAL A 222 -13.64 -0.21 -1.29
N GLY A 223 -13.71 -1.41 -1.89
CA GLY A 223 -14.51 -1.66 -3.10
C GLY A 223 -15.98 -1.29 -2.92
N ARG A 224 -16.57 -1.66 -1.77
CA ARG A 224 -17.96 -1.26 -1.43
C ARG A 224 -18.11 0.25 -1.22
N GLN A 225 -17.15 0.88 -0.53
CA GLN A 225 -17.20 2.33 -0.27
C GLN A 225 -17.13 3.13 -1.58
N VAL A 226 -16.26 2.73 -2.51
CA VAL A 226 -16.14 3.37 -3.82
C VAL A 226 -17.39 3.15 -4.65
N ARG A 227 -17.93 1.92 -4.70
CA ARG A 227 -19.18 1.63 -5.40
C ARG A 227 -20.35 2.47 -4.89
N ALA A 228 -20.49 2.58 -3.56
CA ALA A 228 -21.49 3.45 -2.96
C ALA A 228 -21.27 4.92 -3.33
N ALA A 229 -20.03 5.42 -3.22
CA ALA A 229 -19.72 6.81 -3.57
C ALA A 229 -20.05 7.16 -5.03
N VAL A 230 -19.79 6.24 -5.96
CA VAL A 230 -20.11 6.41 -7.38
C VAL A 230 -21.62 6.33 -7.62
N HIS A 231 -22.31 5.34 -7.02
CA HIS A 231 -23.76 5.19 -7.16
C HIS A 231 -24.56 6.33 -6.52
N ASP A 232 -24.17 6.79 -5.33
CA ASP A 232 -24.84 7.91 -4.66
C ASP A 232 -24.60 9.24 -5.39
N SER A 233 -23.61 9.26 -6.29
CA SER A 233 -23.31 10.38 -7.17
C SER A 233 -24.11 10.33 -8.47
N ASN A 234 -25.27 9.68 -8.55
CA ASN A 234 -26.08 9.57 -9.79
C ASN A 234 -26.51 10.90 -10.46
N ASP A 235 -26.20 12.07 -9.87
CA ASP A 235 -26.29 13.40 -10.51
C ASP A 235 -24.93 13.92 -11.06
N SER A 236 -23.87 13.11 -11.05
CA SER A 236 -22.51 13.45 -11.49
C SER A 236 -22.35 13.42 -13.01
N SER A 237 -23.19 14.20 -13.69
CA SER A 237 -23.05 14.51 -15.12
C SER A 237 -21.66 15.04 -15.50
N GLY A 238 -20.88 15.52 -14.53
CA GLY A 238 -19.49 15.94 -14.69
C GLY A 238 -18.45 14.83 -14.59
N GLY A 239 -18.83 13.61 -14.20
CA GLY A 239 -17.93 12.45 -14.13
C GLY A 239 -17.27 12.21 -12.76
N VAL A 240 -16.41 11.19 -12.75
CA VAL A 240 -15.67 10.72 -11.58
C VAL A 240 -14.17 10.99 -11.75
N LEU A 241 -13.57 11.58 -10.71
CA LEU A 241 -12.13 11.73 -10.58
C LEU A 241 -11.61 10.75 -9.51
N LEU A 242 -10.91 9.71 -9.93
CA LEU A 242 -10.35 8.70 -9.03
C LEU A 242 -8.90 9.04 -8.66
N ASP A 243 -8.67 9.52 -7.43
CA ASP A 243 -7.34 9.93 -6.96
C ASP A 243 -6.59 8.76 -6.27
N LEU A 244 -5.57 8.25 -6.97
CA LEU A 244 -4.67 7.19 -6.49
C LEU A 244 -3.26 7.71 -6.17
N ARG A 245 -3.05 9.04 -6.13
CA ARG A 245 -1.76 9.65 -5.80
C ARG A 245 -1.33 9.28 -4.38
N GLY A 246 -0.09 8.82 -4.23
CA GLY A 246 0.48 8.35 -2.96
C GLY A 246 -0.07 7.02 -2.45
N ASN A 247 -0.93 6.32 -3.21
CA ASN A 247 -1.48 5.04 -2.83
C ASN A 247 -0.49 3.90 -3.09
N SER A 248 0.06 3.32 -2.03
CA SER A 248 1.05 2.25 -2.10
C SER A 248 0.48 0.85 -2.42
N GLY A 249 -0.83 0.73 -2.65
CA GLY A 249 -1.52 -0.53 -2.92
C GLY A 249 -2.31 -1.05 -1.72
N GLY A 250 -2.27 -2.37 -1.51
CA GLY A 250 -3.06 -3.08 -0.50
C GLY A 250 -3.62 -4.38 -1.06
N LEU A 251 -4.83 -4.74 -0.65
CA LEU A 251 -5.53 -5.95 -1.08
C LEU A 251 -5.87 -5.88 -2.58
N VAL A 252 -5.36 -6.86 -3.34
CA VAL A 252 -5.64 -6.97 -4.78
C VAL A 252 -7.13 -7.19 -5.03
N THR A 253 -7.80 -7.96 -4.18
CA THR A 253 -9.25 -8.22 -4.26
C THR A 253 -10.07 -6.94 -4.15
N GLU A 254 -9.64 -5.98 -3.32
CA GLU A 254 -10.30 -4.68 -3.20
C GLU A 254 -10.05 -3.81 -4.43
N ALA A 255 -8.85 -3.85 -5.02
CA ALA A 255 -8.59 -3.18 -6.30
C ALA A 255 -9.43 -3.76 -7.46
N VAL A 256 -9.59 -5.09 -7.52
CA VAL A 256 -10.50 -5.74 -8.47
C VAL A 256 -11.94 -5.30 -8.23
N SER A 257 -12.39 -5.25 -6.97
CA SER A 257 -13.75 -4.80 -6.62
C SER A 257 -14.01 -3.34 -7.02
N VAL A 258 -13.00 -2.47 -6.88
CA VAL A 258 -13.05 -1.09 -7.39
C VAL A 258 -13.11 -1.10 -8.93
N ALA A 259 -12.31 -1.92 -9.62
CA ALA A 259 -12.38 -2.06 -11.07
C ALA A 259 -13.78 -2.49 -11.54
N SER A 260 -14.43 -3.44 -10.84
CA SER A 260 -15.83 -3.85 -11.07
C SER A 260 -16.85 -2.73 -10.89
N THR A 261 -16.48 -1.58 -10.31
CA THR A 261 -17.38 -0.42 -10.24
C THR A 261 -17.46 0.31 -11.58
N PHE A 262 -16.39 0.23 -12.39
CA PHE A 262 -16.25 0.99 -13.64
C PHE A 262 -16.22 0.10 -14.89
N LEU A 263 -16.21 -1.22 -14.71
CA LEU A 263 -16.17 -2.21 -15.78
C LEU A 263 -17.39 -3.11 -15.71
N ASN A 264 -17.90 -3.50 -16.88
CA ASN A 264 -18.94 -4.52 -17.01
C ASN A 264 -18.29 -5.85 -17.42
N GLY A 265 -17.67 -6.53 -16.45
CA GLY A 265 -16.99 -7.81 -16.68
C GLY A 265 -15.62 -7.72 -17.37
N GLY A 266 -15.02 -8.89 -17.63
CA GLY A 266 -13.78 -9.05 -18.38
C GLY A 266 -12.48 -8.92 -17.56
N LEU A 267 -11.34 -9.12 -18.22
CA LEU A 267 -10.03 -9.23 -17.57
C LEU A 267 -9.59 -7.92 -16.89
N VAL A 268 -9.07 -8.02 -15.67
CA VAL A 268 -8.45 -6.93 -14.92
C VAL A 268 -6.93 -7.12 -14.87
N ALA A 269 -6.47 -8.33 -14.57
CA ALA A 269 -5.06 -8.68 -14.60
C ALA A 269 -4.89 -10.20 -14.71
N THR A 270 -3.77 -10.64 -15.24
CA THR A 270 -3.29 -12.01 -15.03
C THR A 270 -2.10 -12.01 -14.11
N TYR A 271 -1.89 -13.07 -13.36
CA TYR A 271 -0.72 -13.20 -12.51
C TYR A 271 -0.25 -14.65 -12.48
N ASP A 272 1.06 -14.84 -12.32
CA ASP A 272 1.67 -16.16 -12.22
C ASP A 272 2.02 -16.46 -10.76
N VAL A 273 1.72 -17.68 -10.31
CA VAL A 273 2.16 -18.23 -9.01
C VAL A 273 2.84 -19.56 -9.27
N HIS A 274 4.14 -19.67 -8.98
CA HIS A 274 4.92 -20.90 -9.21
C HIS A 274 4.77 -21.46 -10.64
N GLY A 275 4.77 -20.57 -11.63
CA GLY A 275 4.60 -20.91 -13.05
C GLY A 275 3.17 -21.27 -13.49
N LYS A 276 2.18 -21.17 -12.59
CA LYS A 276 0.76 -21.33 -12.93
C LYS A 276 0.11 -19.97 -13.11
N GLN A 277 -0.37 -19.71 -14.33
CA GLN A 277 -1.08 -18.49 -14.65
C GLN A 277 -2.50 -18.52 -14.08
N GLN A 278 -2.89 -17.41 -13.47
CA GLN A 278 -4.22 -17.13 -12.95
C GLN A 278 -4.71 -15.81 -13.55
N ALA A 279 -6.02 -15.60 -13.53
CA ALA A 279 -6.66 -14.41 -14.06
C ALA A 279 -7.67 -13.83 -13.06
N LEU A 280 -7.69 -12.51 -12.97
CA LEU A 280 -8.62 -11.71 -12.18
C LEU A 280 -9.58 -11.03 -13.14
N TYR A 281 -10.87 -11.15 -12.88
CA TYR A 281 -11.94 -10.58 -13.68
C TYR A 281 -12.73 -9.57 -12.87
N ALA A 282 -13.20 -8.52 -13.54
CA ALA A 282 -14.21 -7.64 -12.99
C ALA A 282 -15.56 -8.36 -12.96
N ASP A 283 -16.40 -8.01 -12.00
CA ASP A 283 -17.79 -8.42 -11.96
C ASP A 283 -18.60 -7.64 -13.01
N ASP A 284 -19.75 -8.18 -13.40
CA ASP A 284 -20.70 -7.50 -14.28
C ASP A 284 -21.47 -6.37 -13.54
N GLY A 285 -22.04 -5.44 -14.31
CA GLY A 285 -22.92 -4.38 -13.82
C GLY A 285 -22.20 -3.13 -13.29
N GLY A 286 -20.93 -2.93 -13.63
CA GLY A 286 -20.24 -1.67 -13.38
C GLY A 286 -20.68 -0.55 -14.33
N ASP A 287 -20.49 0.70 -13.91
CA ASP A 287 -20.77 1.89 -14.70
C ASP A 287 -19.68 2.12 -15.75
N THR A 288 -20.04 1.87 -17.00
CA THR A 288 -19.16 2.04 -18.17
C THR A 288 -19.36 3.35 -18.90
N GLU A 289 -20.30 4.20 -18.47
CA GLU A 289 -20.77 5.37 -19.21
C GLU A 289 -20.29 6.68 -18.60
N THR A 290 -20.27 6.78 -17.27
CA THR A 290 -19.85 8.00 -16.58
C THR A 290 -18.39 8.33 -16.92
N PRO A 291 -18.07 9.58 -17.30
CA PRO A 291 -16.69 9.96 -17.57
C PRO A 291 -15.77 9.68 -16.38
N LEU A 292 -14.59 9.10 -16.65
CA LEU A 292 -13.67 8.68 -15.60
C LEU A 292 -12.24 9.11 -15.93
N VAL A 293 -11.63 9.81 -14.98
CA VAL A 293 -10.21 10.15 -14.99
C VAL A 293 -9.55 9.58 -13.75
N VAL A 294 -8.37 8.97 -13.90
CA VAL A 294 -7.57 8.43 -12.79
C VAL A 294 -6.33 9.29 -12.60
N LEU A 295 -6.16 9.83 -11.40
CA LEU A 295 -4.95 10.56 -11.01
C LEU A 295 -3.92 9.62 -10.40
N VAL A 296 -2.69 9.70 -10.90
CA VAL A 296 -1.57 8.87 -10.43
C VAL A 296 -0.30 9.70 -10.21
N ASP A 297 0.59 9.21 -9.36
CA ASP A 297 1.92 9.76 -9.18
C ASP A 297 2.98 8.67 -8.94
N ALA A 298 4.23 9.07 -8.68
CA ALA A 298 5.31 8.15 -8.36
C ALA A 298 5.11 7.35 -7.06
N GLY A 299 4.12 7.72 -6.22
CA GLY A 299 3.71 6.98 -5.03
C GLY A 299 2.61 5.96 -5.30
N THR A 300 1.92 6.04 -6.45
CA THR A 300 0.98 5.01 -6.92
C THR A 300 1.74 3.70 -7.18
N MET A 301 1.42 2.64 -6.44
CA MET A 301 2.16 1.38 -6.47
C MET A 301 1.25 0.15 -6.40
N SER A 302 1.70 -0.98 -6.95
CA SER A 302 1.14 -2.31 -6.66
C SER A 302 -0.34 -2.43 -7.06
N ALA A 303 -1.26 -2.78 -6.15
CA ALA A 303 -2.69 -2.88 -6.43
C ALA A 303 -3.29 -1.59 -7.06
N ALA A 304 -2.73 -0.41 -6.75
CA ALA A 304 -3.12 0.85 -7.37
C ALA A 304 -2.68 0.95 -8.84
N GLU A 305 -1.50 0.38 -9.16
CA GLU A 305 -1.03 0.24 -10.54
C GLU A 305 -1.88 -0.79 -11.30
N LEU A 306 -2.22 -1.91 -10.67
CA LEU A 306 -3.13 -2.90 -11.25
C LEU A 306 -4.47 -2.26 -11.64
N LEU A 307 -5.09 -1.50 -10.75
CA LEU A 307 -6.36 -0.81 -11.04
C LEU A 307 -6.20 0.23 -12.17
N SER A 308 -5.25 1.16 -12.03
CA SER A 308 -5.06 2.23 -13.04
C SER A 308 -4.71 1.65 -14.41
N GLY A 309 -3.85 0.64 -14.45
CA GLY A 309 -3.45 -0.03 -15.69
C GLY A 309 -4.59 -0.84 -16.32
N ALA A 310 -5.42 -1.49 -15.51
CA ALA A 310 -6.58 -2.22 -16.02
C ALA A 310 -7.64 -1.28 -16.63
N LEU A 311 -7.92 -0.15 -15.98
CA LEU A 311 -8.83 0.86 -16.52
C LEU A 311 -8.28 1.52 -17.79
N GLN A 312 -6.96 1.78 -17.82
CA GLN A 312 -6.27 2.35 -18.98
C GLN A 312 -6.25 1.39 -20.18
N ASP A 313 -5.79 0.15 -19.99
CA ASP A 313 -5.67 -0.84 -21.06
C ASP A 313 -7.03 -1.18 -21.70
N ARG A 314 -8.11 -0.97 -20.94
CA ARG A 314 -9.48 -1.21 -21.40
C ARG A 314 -10.15 0.03 -21.97
N GLY A 315 -9.43 1.15 -22.08
CA GLY A 315 -9.96 2.42 -22.57
C GLY A 315 -11.10 2.98 -21.70
N ARG A 316 -11.21 2.54 -20.44
CA ARG A 316 -12.29 2.96 -19.54
C ARG A 316 -12.02 4.31 -18.89
N ALA A 317 -10.76 4.63 -18.67
CA ALA A 317 -10.35 5.88 -18.04
C ALA A 317 -9.14 6.50 -18.73
N VAL A 318 -9.05 7.82 -18.68
CA VAL A 318 -7.82 8.55 -18.99
C VAL A 318 -6.99 8.64 -17.71
N VAL A 319 -5.73 8.22 -17.77
CA VAL A 319 -4.78 8.31 -16.66
C VAL A 319 -3.98 9.60 -16.76
N VAL A 320 -4.02 10.43 -15.72
CA VAL A 320 -3.40 11.76 -15.67
C VAL A 320 -2.42 11.83 -14.50
N GLY A 321 -1.26 12.46 -14.69
CA GLY A 321 -0.31 12.74 -13.62
C GLY A 321 1.12 12.37 -13.98
N SER A 322 1.83 11.63 -13.11
CA SER A 322 3.21 11.19 -13.38
C SER A 322 3.33 9.67 -13.42
N ARG A 323 4.44 9.17 -13.99
CA ARG A 323 4.74 7.74 -14.02
C ARG A 323 4.65 7.12 -12.62
N THR A 324 4.01 5.97 -12.53
CA THR A 324 3.82 5.22 -11.28
C THR A 324 5.09 4.47 -10.86
N PHE A 325 5.05 3.88 -9.66
CA PHE A 325 6.22 3.33 -8.99
C PHE A 325 6.89 2.14 -9.71
N GLY A 326 6.10 1.22 -10.28
CA GLY A 326 6.58 0.05 -11.02
C GLY A 326 6.81 -1.19 -10.17
N LYS A 327 5.86 -1.53 -9.29
CA LYS A 327 5.87 -2.80 -8.55
C LYS A 327 4.92 -3.79 -9.22
N GLY A 328 5.50 -4.73 -9.97
CA GLY A 328 4.75 -5.75 -10.73
C GLY A 328 4.80 -7.16 -10.13
N SER A 329 5.41 -7.31 -8.95
CA SER A 329 5.58 -8.59 -8.26
C SER A 329 4.38 -8.92 -7.37
N VAL A 330 4.06 -10.22 -7.29
CA VAL A 330 3.05 -10.78 -6.40
C VAL A 330 3.75 -11.41 -5.20
N GLN A 331 3.29 -11.07 -4.00
CA GLN A 331 3.81 -11.67 -2.78
C GLN A 331 2.79 -12.65 -2.18
N MET A 332 3.28 -13.73 -1.57
CA MET A 332 2.47 -14.64 -0.77
C MET A 332 3.08 -14.85 0.62
N PRO A 333 2.26 -14.87 1.68
CA PRO A 333 2.71 -15.18 3.03
C PRO A 333 2.94 -16.69 3.19
N SER A 334 4.09 -17.05 3.76
CA SER A 334 4.43 -18.39 4.26
C SER A 334 4.55 -18.33 5.78
N ALA A 335 3.55 -18.86 6.47
CA ALA A 335 3.50 -18.85 7.93
C ALA A 335 4.37 -19.95 8.54
N LEU A 336 5.03 -19.63 9.66
CA LEU A 336 5.84 -20.54 10.44
C LEU A 336 5.10 -20.98 11.72
N PRO A 337 5.49 -22.10 12.35
CA PRO A 337 4.83 -22.61 13.56
C PRO A 337 4.82 -21.65 14.76
N ASP A 338 5.76 -20.70 14.83
CA ASP A 338 5.82 -19.68 15.87
C ASP A 338 4.97 -18.43 15.58
N GLY A 339 4.20 -18.45 14.49
CA GLY A 339 3.35 -17.35 14.04
C GLY A 339 4.08 -16.28 13.22
N SER A 340 5.41 -16.36 13.05
CA SER A 340 6.14 -15.50 12.12
C SER A 340 5.79 -15.83 10.66
N VAL A 341 6.04 -14.88 9.76
CA VAL A 341 5.67 -14.99 8.34
C VAL A 341 6.80 -14.51 7.45
N ALA A 342 7.17 -15.34 6.47
CA ALA A 342 7.94 -14.90 5.31
C ALA A 342 6.98 -14.50 4.18
N GLU A 343 6.94 -13.24 3.82
CA GLU A 343 6.23 -12.74 2.65
C GLU A 343 7.20 -12.81 1.46
N LEU A 344 6.92 -13.71 0.52
CA LEU A 344 7.85 -14.08 -0.55
C LEU A 344 7.28 -13.73 -1.91
N THR A 345 8.11 -13.27 -2.84
CA THR A 345 7.68 -13.05 -4.22
C THR A 345 7.46 -14.39 -4.92
N VAL A 346 6.24 -14.67 -5.39
CA VAL A 346 5.88 -15.94 -6.06
C VAL A 346 5.67 -15.81 -7.56
N GLY A 347 5.76 -14.58 -8.06
CA GLY A 347 5.62 -14.29 -9.48
C GLY A 347 5.30 -12.82 -9.75
N HIS A 348 4.73 -12.57 -10.93
CA HIS A 348 4.45 -11.23 -11.44
C HIS A 348 3.05 -11.17 -12.04
N TYR A 349 2.46 -9.98 -12.03
CA TYR A 349 1.22 -9.72 -12.75
C TYR A 349 1.45 -8.98 -14.07
N ARG A 350 0.48 -9.14 -14.96
CA ARG A 350 0.37 -8.46 -16.25
C ARG A 350 -0.99 -7.80 -16.34
N LEU A 351 -0.99 -6.60 -16.93
CA LEU A 351 -2.20 -5.84 -17.22
C LEU A 351 -2.96 -6.47 -18.41
N PRO A 352 -4.22 -6.06 -18.68
CA PRO A 352 -5.04 -6.67 -19.73
C PRO A 352 -4.41 -6.68 -21.13
N ALA A 353 -3.59 -5.68 -21.49
CA ALA A 353 -2.86 -5.65 -22.75
C ALA A 353 -1.58 -6.54 -22.76
N GLY A 354 -1.35 -7.34 -21.71
CA GLY A 354 -0.22 -8.26 -21.56
C GLY A 354 1.10 -7.63 -21.09
N ARG A 355 1.12 -6.30 -20.91
CA ARG A 355 2.31 -5.56 -20.45
C ARG A 355 2.58 -5.75 -18.96
N SER A 356 3.86 -5.77 -18.59
CA SER A 356 4.31 -5.77 -17.19
C SER A 356 4.57 -4.34 -16.71
N VAL A 357 4.31 -4.10 -15.43
CA VAL A 357 4.65 -2.82 -14.77
C VAL A 357 5.98 -2.87 -14.04
N ASP A 358 6.58 -4.05 -13.84
CA ASP A 358 7.72 -4.20 -12.93
C ASP A 358 8.95 -3.41 -13.41
N GLY A 359 9.48 -2.57 -12.52
CA GLY A 359 10.62 -1.67 -12.80
C GLY A 359 10.33 -0.51 -13.76
N ARG A 360 9.11 -0.38 -14.29
CA ARG A 360 8.76 0.66 -15.28
C ARG A 360 7.58 1.54 -14.85
N GLY A 361 6.65 0.98 -14.08
CA GLY A 361 5.37 1.62 -13.79
C GLY A 361 4.52 1.84 -15.03
N ILE A 362 3.40 2.50 -14.81
CA ILE A 362 2.42 2.92 -15.80
C ILE A 362 2.77 4.34 -16.22
N ALA A 363 2.83 4.55 -17.53
CA ALA A 363 2.87 5.88 -18.10
C ALA A 363 1.44 6.44 -18.13
N PRO A 364 1.20 7.67 -17.63
CA PRO A 364 -0.09 8.31 -17.79
C PRO A 364 -0.36 8.63 -19.27
N ASP A 365 -1.62 8.69 -19.65
CA ASP A 365 -2.05 9.17 -20.98
C ASP A 365 -1.77 10.66 -21.14
N LEU A 366 -1.95 11.44 -20.05
CA LEU A 366 -1.53 12.83 -19.95
C LEU A 366 -0.51 12.99 -18.82
N ALA A 367 0.75 13.22 -19.21
CA ALA A 367 1.81 13.51 -18.26
C ALA A 367 1.73 14.97 -17.80
N VAL A 368 1.77 15.18 -16.49
CA VAL A 368 1.77 16.49 -15.83
C VAL A 368 3.13 16.72 -15.17
N SER A 369 3.75 17.87 -15.43
CA SER A 369 5.10 18.16 -14.97
C SER A 369 5.14 18.55 -13.49
N GLY A 370 6.29 18.36 -12.84
CA GLY A 370 6.48 18.75 -11.45
C GLY A 370 6.31 20.28 -11.27
N GLY A 371 5.25 20.68 -10.56
CA GLY A 371 4.89 22.09 -10.33
C GLY A 371 3.52 22.48 -10.89
N GLU A 372 2.96 21.66 -11.79
CA GLU A 372 1.62 21.84 -12.35
C GLU A 372 0.56 21.16 -11.47
N ASN A 373 -0.66 21.66 -11.51
CA ASN A 373 -1.76 21.11 -10.75
C ASN A 373 -2.44 19.97 -11.51
N ALA A 374 -1.97 18.74 -11.30
CA ALA A 374 -2.53 17.55 -11.96
C ALA A 374 -4.05 17.39 -11.76
N GLU A 375 -4.60 17.85 -10.64
CA GLU A 375 -6.05 17.81 -10.42
C GLU A 375 -6.79 18.79 -11.35
N ALA A 376 -6.24 19.97 -11.62
CA ALA A 376 -6.82 20.92 -12.55
C ALA A 376 -6.83 20.36 -13.98
N GLU A 377 -5.69 19.80 -14.42
CA GLU A 377 -5.56 19.13 -15.73
C GLU A 377 -6.55 17.97 -15.87
N ALA A 378 -6.67 17.13 -14.85
CA ALA A 378 -7.60 16.01 -14.86
C ALA A 378 -9.07 16.46 -14.95
N ARG A 379 -9.42 17.59 -14.33
CA ARG A 379 -10.77 18.16 -14.42
C ARG A 379 -11.05 18.74 -15.81
N GLU A 380 -10.04 19.33 -16.45
CA GLU A 380 -10.15 19.80 -17.83
C GLU A 380 -10.37 18.63 -18.79
N VAL A 381 -9.58 17.56 -18.66
CA VAL A 381 -9.78 16.31 -19.41
C VAL A 381 -11.20 15.77 -19.19
N LEU A 382 -11.64 15.68 -17.94
CA LEU A 382 -12.96 15.16 -17.59
C LEU A 382 -14.09 15.98 -18.24
N SER A 383 -13.95 17.31 -18.28
CA SER A 383 -14.92 18.20 -18.94
C SER A 383 -15.01 17.99 -20.45
N GLY A 384 -13.91 17.55 -21.09
CA GLY A 384 -13.84 17.27 -22.52
C GLY A 384 -14.34 15.88 -22.91
N LEU A 385 -14.43 14.93 -21.96
CA LEU A 385 -14.94 13.58 -22.24
C LEU A 385 -16.45 13.58 -22.52
N GLY A 386 -17.19 14.58 -22.03
CA GLY A 386 -18.64 14.71 -22.20
C GLY A 386 -19.43 13.60 -21.52
N THR A 387 -20.68 13.86 -21.13
CA THR A 387 -21.61 12.78 -20.78
C THR A 387 -22.18 12.19 -22.08
N PRO A 388 -22.34 10.86 -22.19
CA PRO A 388 -23.04 10.29 -23.34
C PRO A 388 -24.44 10.95 -23.48
N PRO A 389 -24.90 11.19 -24.72
CA PRO A 389 -26.17 11.88 -24.99
C PRO A 389 -27.42 11.13 -24.50
#